data_AF-A0A2N2IS11-F1
#
_entry.id   AF-A0A2N2IS11-F1
#
_cell.length_a   1.000
_cell.length_b   1.000
_cell.length_c   1.000
_cell.angle_alpha   90.00
_cell.angle_beta   90.00
_cell.angle_gamma   90.00
#
_symmetry.space_group_name_H-M   'P 1'
#
loop_
_entity.id
_entity.type
_entity.pdbx_description
1 polymer ?
#
loop_
_entity_poly.entity_id
_entity_poly.type
_entity_poly.pdbx_seq_one_letter_code
_entity_poly.pdbx_strand_id
1 'polypeptide(L)' 'MKQLSLAIDLNRCIGCKTCVAACRNYHGLVNHASAMPGMMPYYLRVESDRQGTYPNIAIRSW' A
#
# COMPACT_ATOMS: atom_id res chain seq x y z
N MET A 1 -24.03 7.97 -19.75
CA MET A 1 -22.67 8.33 -19.28
C MET A 1 -21.98 7.07 -18.79
N LYS A 2 -20.67 6.91 -18.99
CA LYS A 2 -19.90 5.75 -18.51
C LYS A 2 -19.08 6.15 -17.29
N GLN A 3 -19.07 5.31 -16.26
CA GLN A 3 -18.28 5.49 -15.04
C GLN A 3 -17.31 4.32 -14.90
N LEU A 4 -16.09 4.60 -14.43
CA LEU A 4 -15.08 3.58 -14.16
C LEU A 4 -15.17 3.08 -12.71
N SER A 5 -14.72 1.86 -12.47
CA SER A 5 -14.56 1.28 -11.14
C SER A 5 -13.22 0.57 -11.01
N LEU A 6 -12.76 0.41 -9.77
CA LEU A 6 -11.56 -0.33 -9.40
C LEU A 6 -11.92 -1.38 -8.37
N ALA A 7 -11.49 -2.62 -8.57
CA ALA A 7 -11.64 -3.70 -7.61
C ALA A 7 -10.25 -4.29 -7.28
N ILE A 8 -10.05 -4.65 -6.02
CA ILE A 8 -8.79 -5.20 -5.50
C ILE A 8 -9.11 -6.52 -4.81
N ASP A 9 -8.45 -7.61 -5.23
CA ASP A 9 -8.54 -8.90 -4.56
C ASP A 9 -7.60 -8.94 -3.35
N LEU A 10 -8.18 -8.77 -2.16
CA LEU A 10 -7.45 -8.76 -0.89
C LEU A 10 -6.87 -10.14 -0.53
N ASN A 11 -7.38 -11.25 -1.09
CA ASN A 11 -6.82 -12.58 -0.83
C ASN A 11 -5.46 -12.77 -1.53
N ARG A 12 -5.18 -11.97 -2.55
CA ARG A 12 -3.89 -11.95 -3.26
C ARG A 12 -2.96 -10.84 -2.78
N CYS A 13 -3.46 -9.92 -1.95
CA CYS A 13 -2.67 -8.82 -1.43
C CYS A 13 -1.67 -9.35 -0.39
N ILE A 14 -0.39 -9.10 -0.63
CA ILE A 14 0.70 -9.50 0.27
C ILE A 14 1.35 -8.30 0.98
N GLY A 15 0.77 -7.12 0.86
CA GLY A 15 1.29 -5.91 1.51
C GLY A 15 2.61 -5.39 0.94
N CYS A 16 2.94 -5.68 -0.33
CA CYS A 16 4.23 -5.31 -0.94
C CYS A 16 4.43 -3.81 -1.19
N LYS A 17 3.36 -3.00 -1.14
CA LYS A 17 3.37 -1.53 -1.33
C LYS A 17 3.82 -1.03 -2.71
N THR A 18 3.89 -1.90 -3.72
CA THR A 18 4.23 -1.49 -5.10
C THR A 18 3.22 -0.49 -5.67
N CYS A 19 1.93 -0.63 -5.37
CA CYS A 19 0.89 0.33 -5.78
C CYS A 19 1.14 1.75 -5.24
N VAL A 20 1.59 1.85 -3.99
CA VAL A 20 1.94 3.11 -3.33
C VAL A 20 3.18 3.73 -3.99
N ALA A 21 4.21 2.93 -4.27
CA ALA A 21 5.40 3.40 -4.97
C ALA A 21 5.10 3.88 -6.40
N ALA A 22 4.24 3.17 -7.13
CA ALA A 22 3.82 3.53 -8.48
C ALA A 22 3.07 4.87 -8.51
N CYS A 23 2.07 5.06 -7.64
CA CYS A 23 1.34 6.33 -7.52
C CYS A 23 2.28 7.48 -7.18
N ARG A 24 3.17 7.28 -6.21
CA ARG A 24 4.18 8.27 -5.81
C ARG A 24 5.06 8.71 -6.96
N ASN A 25 5.60 7.77 -7.73
CA ASN A 25 6.49 8.06 -8.84
C ASN A 25 5.74 8.74 -9.99
N TYR A 26 4.53 8.28 -10.31
CA TYR A 26 3.71 8.86 -11.38
C TYR A 26 3.35 10.32 -11.10
N HIS A 27 3.01 10.66 -9.86
CA HIS A 27 2.64 12.02 -9.47
C HIS A 27 3.81 12.87 -8.95
N GLY A 28 5.04 12.35 -8.91
CA GLY A 28 6.21 13.09 -8.43
C GLY A 28 6.09 13.56 -6.97
N LEU A 29 5.40 12.80 -6.12
CA LEU A 29 4.96 13.27 -4.80
C LEU A 29 6.07 13.55 -3.80
N VAL A 30 7.26 12.96 -4.02
CA VAL A 30 8.44 13.18 -3.18
C VAL A 30 9.69 13.15 -4.04
N ASN A 31 10.68 13.97 -3.68
CA ASN A 31 12.03 13.88 -4.23
C ASN A 31 12.77 12.69 -3.60
N HIS A 32 13.24 11.75 -4.43
CA HIS A 32 13.88 10.52 -3.96
C HIS A 32 15.20 10.74 -3.20
N ALA A 33 15.89 11.87 -3.44
CA ALA A 33 17.14 12.22 -2.79
C ALA A 33 16.95 12.86 -1.41
N SER A 34 15.78 13.45 -1.14
CA SER A 34 15.52 14.22 0.09
C SER A 34 14.29 13.75 0.88
N ALA A 35 13.62 12.68 0.44
CA ALA A 35 12.45 12.14 1.12
C ALA A 35 12.82 11.60 2.51
N MET A 36 12.36 12.27 3.57
CA MET A 36 12.45 11.76 4.94
C MET A 36 11.34 10.73 5.22
N PRO A 37 11.55 9.77 6.13
CA PRO A 37 10.49 8.88 6.59
C PRO A 37 9.25 9.67 7.04
N GLY A 38 8.07 9.29 6.55
CA GLY A 38 6.79 9.94 6.89
C GLY A 38 6.37 11.12 5.98
N MET A 39 7.21 11.56 5.04
CA MET A 39 6.91 12.68 4.12
C MET A 39 6.05 12.29 2.91
N MET A 40 5.65 11.02 2.76
CA MET A 40 4.83 10.60 1.62
C MET A 40 3.35 10.96 1.82
N PRO A 41 2.72 11.69 0.87
CA PRO A 41 1.28 11.88 0.87
C PRO A 41 0.55 10.55 0.73
N TYR A 42 -0.47 10.31 1.57
CA TYR A 42 -1.23 9.05 1.59
C TYR A 42 -2.40 9.07 0.58
N TYR A 43 -2.14 9.10 -0.72
CA TYR A 43 -3.21 8.86 -1.72
C TYR A 43 -3.65 7.39 -1.74
N LEU A 44 -2.69 6.48 -1.53
CA LEU A 44 -2.93 5.07 -1.33
C LEU A 44 -2.29 4.66 0.00
N ARG A 45 -2.98 3.79 0.73
CA ARG A 45 -2.51 3.20 1.97
C ARG A 45 -2.57 1.69 1.84
N VAL A 46 -1.52 1.03 2.34
CA VAL A 46 -1.48 -0.41 2.51
C VAL A 46 -1.21 -0.67 3.97
N GLU A 47 -2.17 -1.28 4.65
CA GLU A 47 -2.13 -1.59 6.06
C GLU A 47 -1.85 -3.08 6.26
N SER A 48 -1.38 -3.42 7.46
CA SER A 48 -1.14 -4.82 7.81
C SER A 48 -1.34 -5.02 9.30
N ASP A 49 -1.99 -6.13 9.64
CA ASP A 49 -2.23 -6.58 11.00
C ASP A 49 -1.63 -7.97 11.21
N ARG A 50 -1.12 -8.22 12.42
CA ARG A 50 -0.58 -9.53 12.82
C ARG A 50 -1.62 -10.24 13.67
N GLN A 51 -2.05 -11.41 13.21
CA GLN A 51 -3.08 -12.21 13.87
C GLN A 51 -2.49 -13.50 14.40
N GLY A 52 -2.96 -13.92 15.58
CA GLY A 52 -2.56 -15.17 16.22
C GLY A 52 -1.36 -15.05 17.15
N THR A 53 -0.88 -16.21 17.59
CA THR A 53 0.24 -16.35 18.54
C THR A 53 1.21 -17.41 18.02
N TYR A 54 2.48 -17.29 18.35
CA TYR A 54 3.50 -18.25 17.93
C TYR A 54 3.11 -19.69 18.33
N PRO A 55 3.20 -20.69 17.42
CA PRO A 55 3.77 -20.64 16.07
C PRO A 55 2.78 -20.24 14.96
N ASN A 56 1.49 -20.12 15.25
CA ASN A 56 0.42 -19.84 14.29
C ASN A 56 0.17 -18.33 14.14
N ILE A 57 1.19 -17.59 13.72
CA ILE A 57 1.06 -16.17 13.41
C ILE A 57 0.83 -15.96 11.91
N ALA A 58 -0.11 -15.10 11.57
CA ALA A 58 -0.41 -14.70 10.21
C ALA A 58 -0.34 -13.17 10.07
N ILE A 59 -0.02 -12.69 8.86
CA ILE A 59 -0.09 -11.28 8.51
C ILE A 59 -1.24 -11.11 7.53
N ARG A 60 -2.17 -10.20 7.84
CA ARG A 60 -3.25 -9.80 6.96
C ARG A 60 -2.97 -8.40 6.46
N SER A 61 -2.95 -8.20 5.14
CA SER A 61 -2.72 -6.90 4.51
C SER A 61 -3.92 -6.46 3.67
N TRP A 62 -4.16 -5.15 3.58
CA TRP A 62 -5.21 -4.54 2.74
C TRP A 62 -4.79 -3.17 2.22
#